data_AF-A0A482RBL5-F1
#
_entry.id   AF-A0A482RBL5-F1
#
_cell.length_a   1.000
_cell.length_b   1.000
_cell.length_c   1.000
_cell.angle_alpha   90.00
_cell.angle_beta   90.00
_cell.angle_gamma   90.00
#
_symmetry.space_group_name_H-M   'P 1'
#
loop_
_entity.id
_entity.type
_entity.pdbx_description
1 polymer ?
#
loop_
_entity_poly.entity_id
_entity_poly.type
_entity_poly.pdbx_seq_one_letter_code
_entity_poly.pdbx_strand_id
1 'polypeptide(L)' 'MSSPRVRFGSVFGGMLTACPGAIAAYGSCVSAATVSDAASDVRRGGCETQFQALKACFVSQRKALTSAARR' A
#
# COMPACT_ATOMS: atom_id res chain seq x y z
N MET A 1 4.63 28.27 6.07
CA MET A 1 3.36 27.51 5.91
C MET A 1 3.69 26.19 5.22
N SER A 2 3.89 25.09 5.96
CA SER A 2 4.20 23.79 5.35
C SER A 2 2.92 23.17 4.80
N SER A 3 2.78 23.15 3.47
CA SER A 3 1.61 22.61 2.79
C SER A 3 1.32 21.16 3.24
N PRO A 4 0.08 20.82 3.61
CA PRO A 4 -0.29 19.47 4.07
C PRO A 4 0.01 18.37 3.04
N ARG A 5 0.12 18.73 1.76
CA ARG A 5 0.49 17.81 0.66
C ARG A 5 1.90 17.21 0.82
N VAL A 6 2.86 17.96 1.37
CA VAL A 6 4.27 17.52 1.48
C VAL A 6 4.44 16.47 2.60
N ARG A 7 3.68 16.61 3.69
CA ARG A 7 3.70 15.65 4.80
C ARG A 7 3.11 14.30 4.40
N PHE A 8 2.05 14.30 3.61
CA PHE A 8 1.45 13.06 3.12
C PHE A 8 2.39 12.28 2.20
N GLY A 9 3.09 12.98 1.28
CA GLY A 9 4.08 12.35 0.40
C GLY A 9 5.26 11.70 1.15
N SER A 10 5.75 12.34 2.21
CA SER A 10 6.86 11.82 3.00
C SER A 10 6.47 10.58 3.83
N VAL A 11 5.27 10.60 4.43
CA VAL A 11 4.73 9.47 5.20
C VAL A 11 4.40 8.30 4.28
N PHE A 12 3.80 8.58 3.13
CA PHE A 12 3.47 7.56 2.15
C PHE A 12 4.72 6.92 1.55
N GLY A 13 5.74 7.72 1.18
CA GLY A 13 7.03 7.21 0.72
C GLY A 13 7.74 6.32 1.75
N GLY A 14 7.67 6.68 3.04
CA GLY A 14 8.18 5.84 4.13
C GLY A 14 7.45 4.50 4.25
N MET A 15 6.11 4.51 4.16
CA MET A 15 5.30 3.28 4.15
C MET A 15 5.60 2.40 2.94
N LEU A 16 5.79 2.99 1.76
CA LEU A 16 6.16 2.27 0.55
C LEU A 16 7.52 1.56 0.70
N THR A 17 8.50 2.25 1.26
CA THR A 17 9.84 1.70 1.51
C THR A 17 9.83 0.58 2.55
N ALA A 18 8.91 0.63 3.51
CA ALA A 18 8.84 -0.34 4.60
C ALA A 18 8.01 -1.59 4.28
N CYS A 19 7.25 -1.59 3.17
CA CYS A 19 6.39 -2.70 2.77
C CYS A 19 6.67 -3.23 1.34
N PRO A 20 7.94 -3.36 0.89
CA PRO A 20 8.25 -3.62 -0.52
C PRO A 20 7.70 -4.96 -1.03
N GLY A 21 7.75 -6.01 -0.21
CA GLY A 21 7.24 -7.34 -0.58
C GLY A 21 5.72 -7.38 -0.76
N ALA A 22 4.97 -6.71 0.11
CA ALA A 22 3.51 -6.65 0.00
C ALA A 22 3.05 -5.79 -1.19
N ILE A 23 3.80 -4.73 -1.50
CA ILE A 23 3.57 -3.88 -2.68
C ILE A 23 3.85 -4.66 -3.96
N ALA A 24 4.97 -5.37 -4.03
CA ALA A 24 5.31 -6.20 -5.17
C ALA A 24 4.26 -7.29 -5.40
N ALA A 25 3.83 -7.99 -4.36
CA ALA A 25 2.81 -9.03 -4.47
C ALA A 25 1.45 -8.49 -4.97
N TYR A 26 1.00 -7.35 -4.43
CA TYR A 26 -0.24 -6.72 -4.90
C TYR A 26 -0.10 -6.20 -6.33
N GLY A 27 1.02 -5.54 -6.65
CA GLY A 27 1.34 -5.06 -8.00
C GLY A 27 1.37 -6.18 -9.02
N SER A 28 2.04 -7.30 -8.73
CA SER A 28 2.08 -8.47 -9.62
C SER A 28 0.69 -9.05 -9.85
N CYS A 29 -0.15 -9.13 -8.82
CA CYS A 29 -1.52 -9.62 -8.97
C CYS A 29 -2.36 -8.69 -9.86
N VAL A 30 -2.31 -7.38 -9.60
CA VAL A 30 -3.03 -6.39 -10.40
C VAL A 30 -2.53 -6.40 -11.84
N SER A 31 -1.21 -6.40 -12.06
CA SER A 31 -0.62 -6.44 -13.40
C SER A 31 -1.03 -7.70 -14.16
N ALA A 32 -0.98 -8.88 -13.53
CA ALA A 32 -1.42 -10.13 -14.15
C ALA A 32 -2.90 -10.09 -14.53
N ALA A 33 -3.73 -9.50 -13.67
CA ALA A 33 -5.16 -9.39 -13.87
C ALA A 33 -5.58 -8.25 -14.81
N THR A 34 -4.71 -7.26 -15.09
CA THR A 34 -4.92 -6.25 -16.14
C THR A 34 -4.41 -6.68 -17.52
N VAL A 35 -3.43 -7.58 -17.58
CA VAL A 35 -2.85 -8.10 -18.84
C VAL A 35 -3.71 -9.22 -19.42
N SER A 36 -4.27 -10.04 -18.56
CA SER A 36 -5.38 -10.91 -18.95
C SER A 36 -6.62 -10.01 -19.07
N ASP A 37 -7.55 -10.23 -19.99
CA ASP A 37 -8.85 -9.52 -20.11
C ASP A 37 -9.75 -9.64 -18.83
N ALA A 38 -9.17 -10.12 -17.73
CA ALA A 38 -9.67 -10.23 -16.37
C ALA A 38 -9.65 -8.89 -15.59
N ALA A 39 -9.73 -7.73 -16.25
CA ALA A 39 -9.90 -6.46 -15.56
C ALA A 39 -11.18 -6.45 -14.69
N SER A 40 -12.18 -7.25 -15.08
CA SER A 40 -13.38 -7.55 -14.29
C SER A 40 -13.10 -8.38 -13.03
N ASP A 41 -12.05 -9.19 -13.03
CA ASP A 41 -11.62 -10.05 -11.92
C ASP A 41 -10.90 -9.25 -10.82
N VAL A 42 -10.09 -8.23 -11.20
CA VAL A 42 -9.57 -7.23 -10.24
C VAL A 42 -10.71 -6.54 -9.50
N ARG A 43 -11.77 -6.14 -10.22
CA ARG A 43 -12.95 -5.50 -9.64
C ARG A 43 -13.79 -6.45 -8.76
N ARG A 44 -13.66 -7.76 -8.95
CA ARG A 44 -14.32 -8.80 -8.15
C ARG A 44 -13.50 -9.29 -6.96
N GLY A 45 -12.35 -8.69 -6.70
CA GLY A 45 -11.51 -9.06 -5.55
C GLY A 45 -10.50 -10.17 -5.82
N GLY A 46 -10.13 -10.42 -7.09
CA GLY A 46 -9.09 -11.41 -7.44
C GLY A 46 -7.73 -11.18 -6.77
N CYS A 47 -7.46 -9.94 -6.32
CA CYS A 47 -6.26 -9.57 -5.56
C CYS A 47 -6.52 -9.16 -4.10
N GLU A 48 -7.67 -9.54 -3.53
CA GLU A 48 -8.07 -9.11 -2.19
C GLU A 48 -7.12 -9.61 -1.11
N THR A 49 -6.59 -10.83 -1.24
CA THR A 49 -5.62 -11.38 -0.28
C THR A 49 -4.34 -10.55 -0.23
N GLN A 50 -3.78 -10.22 -1.39
CA GLN A 50 -2.56 -9.41 -1.51
C GLN A 50 -2.83 -7.96 -1.04
N PHE A 51 -4.03 -7.44 -1.34
CA PHE A 51 -4.46 -6.13 -0.85
C PHE A 51 -4.55 -6.08 0.69
N GLN A 52 -5.13 -7.11 1.33
CA GLN A 52 -5.21 -7.18 2.79
C GLN A 52 -3.82 -7.27 3.43
N ALA A 53 -2.90 -8.03 2.84
CA ALA A 53 -1.51 -8.09 3.30
C ALA A 53 -0.81 -6.73 3.21
N LEU A 54 -0.99 -6.02 2.09
CA LEU A 54 -0.48 -4.65 1.90
C LEU A 54 -1.07 -3.68 2.92
N LYS A 55 -2.39 -3.72 3.12
CA LYS A 55 -3.11 -2.89 4.09
C LYS A 55 -2.64 -3.15 5.51
N ALA A 56 -2.43 -4.42 5.89
CA ALA A 56 -1.91 -4.78 7.21
C ALA A 56 -0.53 -4.18 7.45
N CYS A 57 0.36 -4.23 6.45
CA CYS A 57 1.68 -3.61 6.55
C CYS A 57 1.58 -2.09 6.71
N PHE A 58 0.76 -1.41 5.91
CA PHE A 58 0.56 0.04 6.02
C PHE A 58 -0.06 0.46 7.36
N VAL A 59 -1.02 -0.30 7.89
CA VAL A 59 -1.62 -0.04 9.20
C VAL A 59 -0.58 -0.18 10.32
N SER A 60 0.26 -1.21 10.26
CA SER A 60 1.36 -1.42 11.22
C SER A 60 2.38 -0.28 11.15
N GLN A 61 2.80 0.13 9.95
CA GLN A 61 3.73 1.25 9.80
C GLN A 61 3.13 2.59 10.21
N ARG A 62 1.83 2.80 9.93
CA ARG A 62 1.11 3.99 10.38
C ARG A 62 1.09 4.07 11.90
N LYS A 63 0.82 2.96 12.59
CA LYS A 63 0.88 2.88 14.07
C LYS A 63 2.29 3.17 14.58
N ALA A 64 3.33 2.59 13.97
CA ALA A 64 4.72 2.84 14.35
C ALA A 64 5.11 4.32 14.19
N LEU A 65 4.67 4.97 13.11
CA LEU A 65 4.91 6.39 12.87
C LEU A 65 4.18 7.31 13.85
N THR A 66 2.94 7.00 14.25
CA THR A 66 2.25 7.76 15.30
C THR A 66 2.88 7.57 16.68
N SER A 67 3.45 6.40 16.96
CA SER A 67 4.20 6.14 18.20
C SER A 67 5.54 6.87 18.23
N ALA A 68 6.22 6.98 17.09
CA ALA A 68 7.48 7.71 16.96
C ALA A 68 7.29 9.23 17.06
N ALA A 69 6.16 9.78 16.61
CA ALA A 69 5.86 11.21 16.70
C ALA A 69 5.55 11.73 18.13
N ARG A 70 5.53 10.85 19.14
CA ARG A 70 5.28 11.20 20.55
C ARG A 70 6.56 11.19 21.41
N ARG A 71 7.72 10.82 20.85
CA ARG A 71 9.05 10.97 21.47
C ARG A 71 9.76 12.18 20.91
#